data_AF-T1C078-F1
#
_entry.id   AF-T1C078-F1
#
_cell.length_a   1.000
_cell.length_b   1.000
_cell.length_c   1.000
_cell.angle_alpha   90.00
_cell.angle_beta   90.00
_cell.angle_gamma   90.00
#
_symmetry.space_group_name_H-M   'P 1'
#
loop_
_entity.id
_entity.type
_entity.pdbx_description
1 polymer ?
#
loop_
_entity_poly.entity_id
_entity_poly.type
_entity_poly.pdbx_seq_one_letter_code
_entity_poly.pdbx_strand_id
1 'polypeptide(L)'
;LPDFRDYACAVPQPGTRGIGDTHVLGPFLRDVARLNDAQRNFRVFGPDETLSNGLVSLFDVTARQWDAAAAPNDEWLAPSGRVMEVLSEHQCRAGWRAICSPAGTACSIATRRSSTSSTRCSTSTPSG
;
A
#
# COMPACT_ATOMS: atom_id res chain seq x y z
N LEU A 1 6.15 -12.99 -7.54
CA LEU A 1 6.64 -11.62 -7.28
C LEU A 1 7.58 -11.23 -8.42
N PRO A 2 7.60 -9.96 -8.85
CA PRO A 2 8.59 -9.50 -9.83
C PRO A 2 9.99 -9.45 -9.19
N ASP A 3 11.06 -9.40 -9.99
CA ASP A 3 12.41 -9.23 -9.46
C ASP A 3 12.54 -7.82 -8.86
N PHE A 4 12.90 -7.71 -7.58
CA PHE A 4 13.01 -6.43 -6.89
C PHE A 4 14.18 -5.58 -7.42
N ARG A 5 15.17 -6.21 -8.07
CA ARG A 5 16.36 -5.53 -8.62
C ARG A 5 16.01 -4.62 -9.78
N ASP A 6 14.93 -4.93 -10.51
CA ASP A 6 14.43 -4.12 -11.63
C ASP A 6 13.91 -2.75 -11.16
N TYR A 7 13.65 -2.59 -9.86
CA TYR A 7 13.18 -1.35 -9.24
C TYR A 7 14.28 -0.64 -8.44
N ALA A 8 15.53 -1.10 -8.51
CA ALA A 8 16.62 -0.50 -7.75
C ALA A 8 16.88 0.95 -8.19
N CYS A 9 16.94 1.87 -7.23
CA CYS A 9 17.37 3.24 -7.46
C CYS A 9 18.90 3.34 -7.34
N ALA A 10 19.56 3.97 -8.31
CA ALA A 10 20.98 4.25 -8.21
C ALA A 10 21.24 5.27 -7.10
N VAL A 11 22.07 4.92 -6.12
CA VAL A 11 22.52 5.80 -5.05
C VAL A 11 24.04 5.94 -5.15
N PRO A 12 24.55 6.89 -5.93
CA PRO A 12 25.99 7.00 -6.17
C PRO A 12 26.76 7.43 -4.92
N GLN A 13 26.14 8.22 -4.03
CA GLN A 13 26.75 8.70 -2.80
C GLN A 13 25.70 8.84 -1.68
N PRO A 14 26.09 8.65 -0.40
CA PRO A 14 25.21 8.91 0.74
C PRO A 14 24.66 10.35 0.74
N GLY A 15 23.39 10.52 1.08
CA GLY A 15 22.73 11.84 1.11
C GLY A 15 22.27 12.35 -0.27
N THR A 16 22.42 11.57 -1.34
CA THR A 16 21.86 11.90 -2.65
C THR A 16 20.33 11.95 -2.56
N ARG A 17 19.73 13.04 -3.06
CA ARG A 17 18.27 13.15 -3.17
C ARG A 17 17.78 12.19 -4.25
N GLY A 18 17.06 11.15 -3.83
CA GLY A 18 16.41 10.20 -4.74
C GLY A 18 15.04 10.68 -5.20
N ILE A 19 14.40 9.87 -6.03
CA ILE A 19 13.02 10.08 -6.50
C ILE A 19 11.96 9.85 -5.40
N GLY A 20 12.36 9.32 -4.23
CA GLY A 20 11.50 9.00 -3.09
C GLY A 20 11.10 7.52 -3.06
N ASP A 21 11.13 6.92 -1.87
CA ASP A 21 10.93 5.48 -1.67
C ASP A 21 9.59 4.97 -2.22
N THR A 22 8.54 5.79 -2.12
CA THR A 22 7.21 5.41 -2.57
C THR A 22 7.06 5.45 -4.09
N HIS A 23 7.84 6.27 -4.78
CA HIS A 23 7.89 6.28 -6.25
C HIS A 23 8.56 5.03 -6.82
N VAL A 24 9.42 4.37 -6.05
CA VAL A 24 9.97 3.04 -6.37
C VAL A 24 8.97 1.94 -5.98
N LEU A 25 8.36 2.07 -4.80
CA LEU A 25 7.40 1.08 -4.27
C LEU A 25 6.14 0.96 -5.13
N GLY A 26 5.61 2.07 -5.66
CA GLY A 26 4.39 2.07 -6.46
C GLY A 26 4.46 1.12 -7.67
N PRO A 27 5.43 1.30 -8.59
CA PRO A 27 5.61 0.40 -9.73
C PRO A 27 5.82 -1.06 -9.33
N PHE A 28 6.52 -1.32 -8.23
CA PHE A 28 6.67 -2.68 -7.71
C PHE A 28 5.32 -3.27 -7.29
N LEU A 29 4.51 -2.55 -6.50
CA LEU A 29 3.19 -3.02 -6.07
C LEU A 29 2.21 -3.17 -7.25
N ARG A 30 2.31 -2.32 -8.28
CA ARG A 30 1.58 -2.45 -9.55
C ARG A 30 1.89 -3.80 -10.20
N ASP A 31 3.15 -4.13 -10.35
CA ASP A 31 3.55 -5.35 -11.05
C ASP A 31 3.31 -6.61 -10.19
N VAL A 32 3.37 -6.49 -8.87
CA VAL A 32 2.84 -7.52 -7.95
C VAL A 32 1.34 -7.72 -8.18
N ALA A 33 0.54 -6.66 -8.25
CA ALA A 33 -0.91 -6.76 -8.49
C ALA A 33 -1.22 -7.41 -9.84
N ARG A 34 -0.45 -7.05 -10.89
CA ARG A 34 -0.56 -7.63 -12.24
C ARG A 34 -0.22 -9.12 -12.27
N LEU A 35 0.89 -9.53 -11.63
CA LEU A 35 1.29 -10.95 -11.60
C LEU A 35 0.32 -11.83 -10.81
N ASN A 36 -0.37 -11.23 -9.83
CA ASN A 36 -1.41 -11.89 -9.05
C ASN A 36 -2.80 -11.67 -9.66
N ASP A 37 -2.90 -11.32 -10.95
CA ASP A 37 -4.19 -10.95 -11.51
C ASP A 37 -5.14 -12.16 -11.56
N ALA A 38 -4.67 -13.28 -12.10
CA ALA A 38 -5.43 -14.53 -12.20
C ALA A 38 -5.84 -15.11 -10.83
N GLN A 39 -4.96 -15.04 -9.83
CA GLN A 39 -5.20 -15.62 -8.50
C GLN A 39 -6.04 -14.72 -7.58
N ARG A 40 -6.20 -13.43 -7.92
CA ARG A 40 -6.95 -12.42 -7.13
C ARG A 40 -6.53 -12.35 -5.65
N ASN A 41 -5.31 -12.77 -5.31
CA ASN A 41 -4.84 -12.97 -3.94
C ASN A 41 -3.94 -11.84 -3.42
N PHE A 42 -3.93 -10.69 -4.10
CA PHE A 42 -3.20 -9.50 -3.66
C PHE A 42 -4.12 -8.29 -3.55
N ARG A 43 -4.12 -7.63 -2.39
CA ARG A 43 -4.90 -6.40 -2.12
C ARG A 43 -4.08 -5.31 -1.44
N VAL A 44 -4.38 -4.06 -1.77
CA VAL A 44 -3.77 -2.88 -1.15
C VAL A 44 -4.82 -2.14 -0.33
N PHE A 45 -4.43 -1.70 0.86
CA PHE A 45 -5.29 -0.95 1.78
C PHE A 45 -4.66 0.43 2.05
N GLY A 46 -5.43 1.50 1.95
CA GLY A 46 -4.96 2.84 2.25
C GLY A 46 -6.09 3.71 2.81
N PRO A 47 -5.94 4.43 3.93
CA PRO A 47 -7.02 5.22 4.48
C PRO A 47 -7.13 6.58 3.76
N ASP A 48 -7.53 6.57 2.49
CA ASP A 48 -7.56 7.75 1.59
C ASP A 48 -6.18 8.39 1.35
N GLU A 49 -5.12 7.61 1.57
CA GLU A 49 -3.74 8.07 1.47
C GLU A 49 -2.96 7.41 0.32
N THR A 50 -3.59 6.58 -0.51
CA THR A 50 -2.89 5.87 -1.59
C THR A 50 -2.27 6.84 -2.59
N LEU A 51 -3.02 7.87 -3.00
CA LEU A 51 -2.51 8.92 -3.88
C LEU A 51 -1.48 9.82 -3.17
N SER A 52 -1.79 10.26 -1.95
CA SER A 52 -0.93 11.18 -1.20
C SER A 52 0.40 10.54 -0.75
N ASN A 53 0.47 9.20 -0.74
CA ASN A 53 1.68 8.42 -0.53
C ASN A 53 2.46 8.16 -1.83
N GLY A 54 2.00 8.62 -3.00
CA GLY A 54 2.72 8.45 -4.27
C GLY A 54 2.55 7.08 -4.92
N LEU A 55 1.54 6.29 -4.52
CA LEU A 55 1.26 4.96 -5.08
C LEU A 55 0.31 5.02 -6.29
N VAL A 56 0.32 6.12 -7.05
CA VAL A 56 -0.57 6.37 -8.19
C VAL A 56 -0.44 5.29 -9.27
N SER A 57 0.73 4.68 -9.44
CA SER A 57 0.99 3.62 -10.43
C SER A 57 0.20 2.33 -10.18
N LEU A 58 -0.38 2.12 -9.00
CA LEU A 58 -1.36 1.04 -8.79
C LEU A 58 -2.59 1.20 -9.69
N PHE A 59 -3.00 2.44 -9.96
CA PHE A 59 -4.21 2.72 -10.73
C PHE A 59 -4.06 2.44 -12.24
N ASP A 60 -2.84 2.16 -12.71
CA ASP A 60 -2.57 1.69 -14.08
C ASP A 60 -3.13 0.27 -14.35
N VAL A 61 -3.30 -0.53 -13.29
CA VAL A 61 -3.66 -1.96 -13.39
C VAL A 61 -4.87 -2.34 -12.55
N THR A 62 -5.36 -1.44 -11.69
CA THR A 62 -6.51 -1.69 -10.84
C THR A 62 -7.21 -0.39 -10.46
N ALA A 63 -8.34 -0.51 -9.78
CA ALA A 63 -9.14 0.60 -9.27
C ALA A 63 -9.37 0.45 -7.76
N ARG A 64 -9.91 1.49 -7.15
CA ARG A 64 -10.51 1.44 -5.82
C ARG A 64 -11.78 0.61 -5.88
N GLN A 65 -11.92 -0.34 -4.97
CA GLN A 65 -13.15 -1.10 -4.82
C GLN A 65 -14.20 -0.16 -4.21
N TRP A 66 -15.29 0.06 -4.94
CA TRP A 66 -16.37 0.96 -4.55
C TRP A 66 -17.73 0.33 -4.88
N ASP A 67 -18.53 0.09 -3.85
CA ASP A 67 -19.83 -0.57 -3.98
C ASP A 67 -21.01 0.44 -3.95
N ALA A 68 -20.74 1.74 -3.95
CA ALA A 68 -21.75 2.80 -4.01
C ALA A 68 -21.82 3.46 -5.40
N ALA A 69 -22.76 4.40 -5.58
CA ALA A 69 -22.84 5.17 -6.82
C ALA A 69 -21.57 6.02 -6.98
N ALA A 70 -20.99 6.01 -8.19
CA ALA A 70 -19.90 6.91 -8.56
C ALA A 70 -20.48 8.23 -9.09
N ALA A 71 -19.88 9.35 -8.71
CA ALA A 71 -20.16 10.66 -9.25
C ALA A 71 -19.32 10.94 -10.53
N PRO A 72 -19.73 11.89 -11.39
CA PRO A 72 -19.04 12.18 -12.65
C PRO A 72 -17.57 12.61 -12.52
N ASN A 73 -17.17 13.07 -11.33
CA ASN A 73 -15.83 13.53 -10.99
C ASN A 73 -15.00 12.51 -10.19
N ASP A 74 -15.54 11.30 -9.96
CA ASP A 74 -14.82 10.28 -9.24
C ASP A 74 -13.82 9.54 -10.15
N GLU A 75 -12.58 9.43 -9.69
CA GLU A 75 -11.50 8.81 -10.45
C GLU A 75 -11.11 7.44 -9.88
N TRP A 76 -10.91 6.48 -10.80
CA TRP A 76 -10.45 5.12 -10.50
C TRP A 76 -11.35 4.37 -9.50
N LEU A 77 -12.67 4.53 -9.59
CA LEU A 77 -13.65 3.73 -8.85
C LEU A 77 -14.17 2.57 -9.73
N ALA A 78 -14.21 1.37 -9.18
CA ALA A 78 -14.85 0.23 -9.84
C ALA A 78 -15.53 -0.70 -8.82
N PRO A 79 -16.61 -1.40 -9.20
CA PRO A 79 -17.24 -2.42 -8.34
C PRO A 79 -16.28 -3.55 -7.94
N SER A 80 -15.23 -3.79 -8.73
CA SER A 80 -14.23 -4.83 -8.48
C SER A 80 -12.80 -4.31 -8.54
N GLY A 81 -12.41 -3.50 -7.56
CA GLY A 81 -11.04 -3.00 -7.37
C GLY A 81 -10.16 -3.87 -6.45
N ARG A 82 -8.84 -3.64 -6.48
CA ARG A 82 -7.88 -4.28 -5.54
C ARG A 82 -7.37 -3.33 -4.46
N VAL A 83 -7.62 -2.04 -4.63
CA VAL A 83 -7.32 -1.02 -3.63
C VAL A 83 -8.58 -0.82 -2.80
N MET A 84 -8.48 -0.96 -1.48
CA MET A 84 -9.58 -0.66 -0.56
C MET A 84 -9.23 0.56 0.27
N GLU A 85 -10.05 1.60 0.16
CA GLU A 85 -9.88 2.83 0.91
C GLU A 85 -11.01 3.04 1.89
N VAL A 86 -10.63 3.32 3.14
CA VAL A 86 -11.56 3.54 4.25
C VAL A 86 -10.98 4.64 5.12
N LEU A 87 -11.75 5.70 5.38
CA LEU A 87 -11.35 6.90 6.15
C LEU A 87 -11.14 6.66 7.65
N SER A 88 -10.68 5.47 8.04
CA SER A 88 -10.40 5.11 9.42
C SER A 88 -9.23 4.12 9.44
N GLU A 89 -8.14 4.51 10.10
CA GLU A 89 -6.99 3.64 10.31
C GLU A 89 -7.39 2.32 11.01
N HIS A 90 -8.34 2.39 11.95
CA HIS A 90 -8.85 1.22 12.65
C HIS A 90 -9.58 0.25 11.71
N GLN A 91 -10.40 0.78 10.80
CA GLN A 91 -11.12 -0.04 9.82
C GLN A 91 -10.18 -0.60 8.75
N CYS A 92 -9.22 0.20 8.29
CA CYS A 92 -8.17 -0.22 7.37
C CYS A 92 -7.33 -1.37 7.95
N ARG A 93 -6.93 -1.24 9.22
CA ARG A 93 -6.16 -2.27 9.94
C ARG A 93 -6.99 -3.54 10.25
N ALA A 94 -8.26 -3.38 10.62
CA ALA A 94 -9.16 -4.51 10.87
C ALA A 94 -9.48 -5.28 9.58
N GLY A 95 -9.78 -4.57 8.48
CA GLY A 95 -10.00 -5.14 7.15
C GLY A 95 -8.77 -5.87 6.64
N TRP A 96 -7.58 -5.28 6.79
CA TRP A 96 -6.31 -5.96 6.49
C TRP A 96 -6.18 -7.26 7.29
N ARG A 97 -6.34 -7.23 8.63
CA ARG A 97 -6.25 -8.46 9.43
C ARG A 97 -7.27 -9.52 9.03
N ALA A 98 -8.50 -9.14 8.73
CA ALA A 98 -9.57 -10.07 8.35
C ALA A 98 -9.31 -10.72 6.99
N ILE A 99 -8.79 -9.97 6.02
CA ILE A 99 -8.62 -10.43 4.63
C ILE A 99 -7.27 -11.11 4.40
N CYS A 100 -6.26 -10.74 5.18
CA CYS A 100 -4.87 -11.16 4.97
C CYS A 100 -4.40 -12.22 6.01
N SER A 101 -5.21 -12.51 7.04
CA SER A 101 -4.98 -13.67 7.94
C SER A 101 -5.32 -15.04 7.33
N PRO A 102 -6.32 -15.19 6.42
CA PRO A 102 -6.51 -16.45 5.72
C PRO A 102 -5.27 -16.78 4.89
N ALA A 103 -4.70 -17.97 5.09
CA ALA A 103 -3.49 -18.43 4.41
C ALA A 103 -3.69 -18.44 2.89
N GLY A 104 -3.18 -17.42 2.19
CA GLY A 104 -3.22 -17.34 0.74
C GLY A 104 -3.35 -15.93 0.17
N THR A 105 -3.84 -14.96 0.94
CA THR A 105 -3.99 -13.57 0.47
C THR A 105 -2.84 -12.69 0.98
N ALA A 106 -2.00 -12.21 0.08
CA ALA A 106 -0.97 -11.22 0.37
C ALA A 106 -1.55 -9.80 0.34
N CYS A 107 -1.08 -8.91 1.22
CA CYS A 107 -1.60 -7.56 1.28
C CYS A 107 -0.54 -6.52 1.65
N SER A 108 -0.76 -5.28 1.24
CA SER A 108 0.03 -4.11 1.63
C SER A 108 -0.85 -3.02 2.23
N ILE A 109 -0.35 -2.32 3.25
CA ILE A 109 -1.04 -1.18 3.87
C ILE A 109 -0.18 0.08 3.71
N ALA A 110 -0.78 1.16 3.23
CA ALA A 110 -0.13 2.47 3.11
C ALA A 110 -0.81 3.44 4.09
N THR A 111 -0.12 3.81 5.17
CA THR A 111 -0.58 4.84 6.11
C THR A 111 0.48 5.93 6.26
N ARG A 112 0.08 7.20 6.34
CA ARG A 112 0.94 8.27 6.84
C ARG A 112 1.04 8.09 8.35
N ARG A 113 2.27 7.99 8.86
CA ARG A 113 2.50 8.33 10.26
C ARG A 113 2.27 9.83 10.38
N SER A 114 1.20 10.24 11.05
CA SER A 114 1.17 11.57 11.66
C SER A 114 2.40 11.67 12.57
N SER A 115 3.14 12.77 12.49
CA SER A 115 4.38 13.01 13.24
C SER A 115 4.16 13.18 14.75
N THR A 116 3.10 12.63 15.32
CA THR A 116 2.66 12.88 16.69
C THR A 116 2.45 11.60 17.48
N SER A 117 3.44 10.70 17.47
CA SER A 117 3.65 9.75 18.57
C SER A 117 5.03 9.10 18.43
N SER A 118 6.03 9.75 19.00
CA SER A 118 7.27 9.09 19.42
C SER A 118 6.93 8.23 20.63
N THR A 119 6.42 7.02 20.38
CA THR A 119 6.44 5.97 21.41
C THR A 119 7.90 5.51 21.49
N ARG A 120 8.65 6.05 22.46
CA ARG A 120 9.89 5.42 22.92
C ARG A 120 9.54 3.98 23.29
N CYS A 121 10.01 3.04 22.48
CA CYS A 121 10.11 1.65 22.88
C CYS A 121 11.33 1.59 23.82
N SER A 122 11.12 1.87 25.11
CA SER A 122 12.09 1.53 26.14
C SER A 122 12.15 0.02 26.24
N THR A 123 13.19 -0.56 25.63
CA THR A 123 13.61 -1.94 25.86
C THR A 123 14.04 -2.05 27.33
N SER A 124 13.17 -2.61 28.17
CA SER A 124 13.58 -3.13 29.47
C SER A 124 14.28 -4.47 29.22
N THR A 125 15.61 -4.46 29.25
CA THR A 125 16.44 -5.66 29.37
C THR A 125 16.13 -6.32 30.72
N PRO A 126 15.83 -7.63 30.78
CA PRO A 126 15.80 -8.34 32.04
C PRO A 126 17.24 -8.58 32.50
N SER A 127 17.62 -7.95 33.61
CA SER A 127 18.81 -8.33 34.39
C SER A 127 18.58 -9.73 34.97
N GLY A 128 19.65 -10.54 34.98
CA GLY A 128 19.63 -11.95 35.39
C GLY A 128 19.36 -12.23 36.86
#